data_AF-A0A955XMR1-F1
#
_entry.id   AF-A0A955XMR1-F1
#
_cell.length_a   1.000
_cell.length_b   1.000
_cell.length_c   1.000
_cell.angle_alpha   90.00
_cell.angle_beta   90.00
_cell.angle_gamma   90.00
#
_symmetry.space_group_name_H-M   'P 1'
#
loop_
_entity.id
_entity.type
_entity.pdbx_description
1 polymer ?
#
loop_
_entity_poly.entity_id
_entity_poly.type
_entity_poly.pdbx_seq_one_letter_code
_entity_poly.pdbx_strand_id
1 'polypeptide(L)'
;VDEDCDGVVDEGFRAELVHTTYAELSAHHPDCDMSTQYFGDHCYSAADRLCRLRCPGSGLGPLTLGQDGAADIVCVRASAREQVPYAQLAAIQPQCAESSAIDRHCSAAIDTWCTDRGHAAGFGPVEHSMNQASVVCLPAAVLERRWFTYAQLSAYVGICDGNTIRDGPLCQIAAQQACIAAGFVGMAGPLQFQAARLEVACLRP
;
A
#
# COMPACT_ATOMS: atom_id res chain seq x y z
N VAL A 1 12.81 3.65 -23.87
CA VAL A 1 12.00 2.41 -23.70
C VAL A 1 10.63 2.88 -23.24
N ASP A 2 9.56 2.21 -23.65
CA ASP A 2 8.23 2.47 -23.08
C ASP A 2 8.23 1.91 -21.65
N GLU A 3 8.43 2.80 -20.68
CA GLU A 3 8.66 2.47 -19.27
C GLU A 3 7.38 2.40 -18.45
N ASP A 4 6.22 2.75 -19.03
CA ASP A 4 4.90 2.73 -18.39
C ASP A 4 3.84 1.93 -19.16
N CYS A 5 4.16 1.39 -20.34
CA CYS A 5 3.30 0.61 -21.25
C CYS A 5 2.11 1.37 -21.84
N ASP A 6 2.15 2.70 -21.92
CA ASP A 6 1.06 3.44 -22.56
C ASP A 6 1.16 3.41 -24.11
N GLY A 7 2.17 2.72 -24.66
CA GLY A 7 2.44 2.65 -26.09
C GLY A 7 3.19 3.87 -26.62
N VAL A 8 3.56 4.80 -25.74
CA VAL A 8 4.40 5.96 -25.99
C VAL A 8 5.74 5.71 -25.31
N VAL A 9 6.83 6.09 -25.98
CA VAL A 9 8.13 6.13 -25.32
C VAL A 9 8.19 7.45 -24.57
N ASP A 10 7.72 7.47 -23.32
CA ASP A 10 7.91 8.59 -22.41
C ASP A 10 8.66 8.17 -21.13
N GLU A 11 9.46 9.09 -20.59
CA GLU A 11 10.48 8.81 -19.56
C GLU A 11 9.90 8.84 -18.13
N GLY A 12 8.69 8.31 -17.94
CA GLY A 12 7.94 8.40 -16.69
C GLY A 12 7.64 7.04 -16.06
N PHE A 13 8.06 6.83 -14.82
CA PHE A 13 7.42 5.83 -13.97
C PHE A 13 6.06 6.39 -13.54
N ARG A 14 4.96 5.65 -13.80
CA ARG A 14 3.61 6.06 -13.42
C ARG A 14 3.01 5.17 -12.34
N ALA A 15 2.34 5.81 -11.38
CA ALA A 15 1.33 5.16 -10.55
C ALA A 15 -0.04 5.37 -11.21
N GLU A 16 -0.91 4.37 -11.14
CA GLU A 16 -2.27 4.42 -11.67
C GLU A 16 -3.28 4.04 -10.58
N LEU A 17 -4.35 4.83 -10.46
CA LEU A 17 -5.53 4.44 -9.69
C LEU A 17 -6.42 3.57 -10.58
N VAL A 18 -6.57 2.31 -10.20
CA VAL A 18 -7.36 1.33 -10.95
C VAL A 18 -8.68 1.09 -10.24
N HIS A 19 -9.77 1.43 -10.92
CA HIS A 19 -11.12 1.08 -10.50
C HIS A 19 -11.42 -0.38 -10.87
N THR A 20 -11.79 -1.18 -9.89
CA THR A 20 -12.05 -2.62 -10.01
C THR A 20 -13.24 -3.03 -9.12
N THR A 21 -13.44 -4.33 -8.92
CA THR A 21 -14.48 -4.90 -8.07
C THR A 21 -13.93 -6.04 -7.23
N TYR A 22 -14.58 -6.36 -6.11
CA TYR A 22 -14.25 -7.57 -5.35
C TYR A 22 -14.53 -8.86 -6.13
N ALA A 23 -15.43 -8.83 -7.12
CA ALA A 23 -15.60 -9.96 -8.03
C ALA A 23 -14.35 -10.19 -8.90
N GLU A 24 -13.68 -9.13 -9.34
CA GLU A 24 -12.41 -9.23 -10.08
C GLU A 24 -11.25 -9.59 -9.14
N LEU A 25 -11.16 -8.95 -7.96
CA LEU A 25 -10.12 -9.28 -6.97
C LEU A 25 -10.22 -10.73 -6.47
N SER A 26 -11.44 -11.24 -6.26
CA SER A 26 -11.64 -12.64 -5.85
C SER A 26 -11.17 -13.65 -6.89
N ALA A 27 -11.14 -13.28 -8.18
CA ALA A 27 -10.54 -14.11 -9.23
C ALA A 27 -9.01 -14.25 -9.09
N HIS A 28 -8.35 -13.32 -8.37
CA HIS A 28 -6.93 -13.36 -8.07
C HIS A 28 -6.60 -13.90 -6.67
N HIS A 29 -7.52 -13.75 -5.72
CA HIS A 29 -7.48 -14.41 -4.43
C HIS A 29 -8.89 -14.67 -3.91
N PRO A 30 -9.37 -15.94 -3.83
CA PRO A 30 -10.78 -16.26 -3.54
C PRO A 30 -11.36 -15.60 -2.28
N ASP A 31 -10.55 -15.47 -1.22
CA ASP A 31 -10.97 -14.87 0.04
C ASP A 31 -11.10 -13.33 0.01
N CYS A 32 -10.69 -12.67 -1.07
CA CYS A 32 -10.91 -11.22 -1.25
C CYS A 32 -12.23 -10.92 -1.97
N ASP A 33 -13.34 -11.06 -1.27
CA ASP A 33 -14.70 -11.08 -1.85
C ASP A 33 -15.73 -10.23 -1.07
N MET A 34 -15.27 -9.32 -0.19
CA MET A 34 -16.05 -8.58 0.82
C MET A 34 -16.72 -9.41 1.93
N SER A 35 -16.94 -10.70 1.71
CA SER A 35 -17.67 -11.57 2.64
C SER A 35 -16.71 -12.23 3.64
N THR A 36 -15.58 -12.70 3.13
CA THR A 36 -14.50 -13.35 3.87
C THR A 36 -13.47 -12.33 4.31
N GLN A 37 -12.96 -11.54 3.36
CA GLN A 37 -12.08 -10.42 3.62
C GLN A 37 -12.42 -9.26 2.67
N TYR A 38 -12.66 -8.09 3.24
CA TYR A 38 -12.78 -6.83 2.49
C TYR A 38 -11.49 -6.02 2.54
N PHE A 39 -10.61 -6.30 3.49
CA PHE A 39 -9.29 -5.67 3.60
C PHE A 39 -8.35 -6.60 4.35
N GLY A 40 -7.11 -6.67 3.90
CA GLY A 40 -6.07 -7.45 4.55
C GLY A 40 -5.12 -8.10 3.55
N ASP A 41 -4.44 -9.15 4.00
CA ASP A 41 -3.39 -9.84 3.26
C ASP A 41 -3.87 -10.52 1.98
N HIS A 42 -5.05 -11.17 2.00
CA HIS A 42 -5.64 -11.79 0.81
C HIS A 42 -5.98 -10.73 -0.24
N CYS A 43 -6.56 -9.60 0.18
CA CYS A 43 -6.87 -8.54 -0.76
C CYS A 43 -5.64 -7.76 -1.25
N TYR A 44 -4.61 -7.57 -0.41
CA TYR A 44 -3.33 -7.02 -0.86
C TYR A 44 -2.70 -7.93 -1.92
N SER A 45 -2.75 -9.24 -1.71
CA SER A 45 -2.28 -10.23 -2.67
C SER A 45 -3.10 -10.22 -3.96
N ALA A 46 -4.42 -10.07 -3.87
CA ALA A 46 -5.29 -9.93 -5.04
C ALA A 46 -4.98 -8.67 -5.86
N ALA A 47 -4.88 -7.52 -5.19
CA ALA A 47 -4.55 -6.24 -5.81
C ALA A 47 -3.18 -6.30 -6.49
N ASP A 48 -2.19 -6.89 -5.82
CA ASP A 48 -0.86 -7.08 -6.37
C ASP A 48 -0.87 -7.97 -7.62
N ARG A 49 -1.53 -9.13 -7.55
CA ARG A 49 -1.71 -10.04 -8.68
C ARG A 49 -2.38 -9.37 -9.86
N LEU A 50 -3.42 -8.57 -9.63
CA LEU A 50 -4.10 -7.81 -10.68
C LEU A 50 -3.16 -6.77 -11.31
N CYS A 51 -2.42 -6.00 -10.50
CA CYS A 51 -1.43 -5.03 -10.99
C CYS A 51 -0.27 -5.68 -11.75
N ARG A 52 0.13 -6.91 -11.41
CA ARG A 52 1.15 -7.67 -12.17
C ARG A 52 0.70 -8.00 -13.59
N LEU A 53 -0.61 -8.08 -13.86
CA LEU A 53 -1.13 -8.26 -15.21
C LEU A 53 -1.06 -6.98 -16.05
N ARG A 54 -0.87 -5.81 -15.40
CA ARG A 54 -0.88 -4.48 -16.02
C ARG A 54 0.52 -3.87 -16.09
N CYS A 55 1.41 -4.52 -16.86
CA CYS A 55 2.80 -4.09 -17.09
C CYS A 55 3.64 -3.91 -15.82
N PRO A 56 4.60 -4.82 -15.59
CA PRO A 56 4.97 -5.39 -14.29
C PRO A 56 4.84 -4.40 -13.12
N GLY A 57 3.60 -4.28 -12.63
CA GLY A 57 3.25 -3.48 -11.48
C GLY A 57 3.24 -4.29 -10.20
N SER A 58 3.36 -3.62 -9.07
CA SER A 58 2.88 -4.11 -7.79
C SER A 58 1.69 -3.27 -7.35
N GLY A 59 0.79 -3.87 -6.59
CA GLY A 59 -0.48 -3.27 -6.22
C GLY A 59 -0.61 -3.08 -4.72
N LEU A 60 -1.30 -2.00 -4.33
CA LEU A 60 -1.85 -1.86 -2.98
C LEU A 60 -3.35 -1.60 -3.07
N GLY A 61 -4.13 -2.35 -2.31
CA GLY A 61 -5.56 -2.12 -2.18
C GLY A 61 -6.30 -3.33 -1.64
N PRO A 62 -7.58 -3.18 -1.26
CA PRO A 62 -8.49 -2.13 -1.67
C PRO A 62 -8.30 -0.88 -0.82
N LEU A 63 -8.37 0.29 -1.44
CA LEU A 63 -8.19 1.60 -0.79
C LEU A 63 -9.51 2.39 -0.70
N THR A 64 -10.62 1.76 -1.08
CA THR A 64 -11.98 2.26 -0.89
C THR A 64 -12.91 1.14 -0.46
N LEU A 65 -13.96 1.51 0.30
CA LEU A 65 -15.09 0.65 0.60
C LEU A 65 -16.24 1.10 -0.29
N GLY A 66 -16.20 0.69 -1.56
CA GLY A 66 -17.26 1.00 -2.50
C GLY A 66 -18.59 0.37 -2.09
N GLN A 67 -19.70 1.05 -2.38
CA GLN A 67 -21.00 0.41 -2.40
C GLN A 67 -21.03 -0.60 -3.57
N ASP A 68 -21.85 -1.65 -3.46
CA ASP A 68 -22.11 -2.62 -4.54
C ASP A 68 -20.89 -3.42 -5.03
N GLY A 69 -19.85 -3.60 -4.20
CA GLY A 69 -18.69 -4.43 -4.56
C GLY A 69 -17.61 -3.70 -5.34
N ALA A 70 -17.70 -2.38 -5.50
CA ALA A 70 -16.63 -1.57 -6.08
C ALA A 70 -15.41 -1.49 -5.15
N ALA A 71 -14.22 -1.47 -5.74
CA ALA A 71 -12.94 -1.36 -5.05
C ALA A 71 -11.97 -0.54 -5.89
N ASP A 72 -11.15 0.28 -5.23
CA ASP A 72 -10.02 0.95 -5.87
C ASP A 72 -8.71 0.34 -5.40
N ILE A 73 -7.79 0.12 -6.32
CA ILE A 73 -6.40 -0.26 -6.01
C ILE A 73 -5.47 0.76 -6.66
N VAL A 74 -4.26 0.89 -6.13
CA VAL A 74 -3.21 1.65 -6.79
C VAL A 74 -2.19 0.67 -7.33
N CYS A 75 -1.99 0.70 -8.64
CA CYS A 75 -0.91 -0.01 -9.30
C CYS A 75 0.27 0.95 -9.43
N VAL A 76 1.41 0.52 -8.92
CA VAL A 76 2.69 1.19 -9.16
C VAL A 76 3.53 0.25 -10.00
N ARG A 77 4.24 0.73 -11.01
CA ARG A 77 5.34 -0.09 -11.51
C ARG A 77 6.30 -0.35 -10.36
N ALA A 78 6.79 -1.55 -10.15
CA ALA A 78 7.70 -1.76 -9.02
C ALA A 78 9.13 -1.44 -9.46
N SER A 79 9.79 -0.53 -8.76
CA SER A 79 11.22 -0.28 -8.95
C SER A 79 12.10 -1.39 -8.40
N ALA A 80 11.66 -2.07 -7.33
CA ALA A 80 12.26 -3.31 -6.84
C ALA A 80 11.25 -4.09 -5.99
N ARG A 81 11.07 -5.38 -6.29
CA ARG A 81 10.35 -6.33 -5.43
C ARG A 81 11.38 -7.22 -4.75
N GLU A 82 11.28 -7.34 -3.44
CA GLU A 82 12.19 -8.15 -2.62
C GLU A 82 11.43 -9.21 -1.84
N GLN A 83 12.01 -10.40 -1.72
CA GLN A 83 11.56 -11.42 -0.77
C GLN A 83 12.38 -11.30 0.50
N VAL A 84 11.72 -10.96 1.60
CA VAL A 84 12.37 -10.64 2.88
C VAL A 84 11.87 -11.60 3.96
N PRO A 85 12.75 -12.40 4.58
CA PRO A 85 12.37 -13.21 5.72
C PRO A 85 11.81 -12.36 6.87
N TYR A 86 10.73 -12.82 7.51
CA TYR A 86 10.18 -12.14 8.70
C TYR A 86 11.22 -12.01 9.82
N ALA A 87 12.18 -12.92 9.94
CA ALA A 87 13.29 -12.79 10.89
C ALA A 87 14.14 -11.53 10.65
N GLN A 88 14.29 -11.08 9.39
CA GLN A 88 15.01 -9.85 9.05
C GLN A 88 14.17 -8.61 9.34
N LEU A 89 12.86 -8.64 9.05
CA LEU A 89 11.95 -7.55 9.44
C LEU A 89 11.83 -7.44 10.96
N ALA A 90 11.78 -8.57 11.68
CA ALA A 90 11.76 -8.63 13.14
C ALA A 90 13.04 -8.07 13.78
N ALA A 91 14.18 -8.15 13.09
CA ALA A 91 15.42 -7.51 13.55
C ALA A 91 15.35 -5.97 13.50
N ILE A 92 14.49 -5.40 12.66
CA ILE A 92 14.22 -3.96 12.57
C ILE A 92 13.11 -3.55 13.55
N GLN A 93 11.98 -4.27 13.53
CA GLN A 93 10.85 -4.09 14.45
C GLN A 93 10.46 -5.44 15.04
N PRO A 94 10.75 -5.71 16.32
CA PRO A 94 10.53 -7.01 16.95
C PRO A 94 9.09 -7.56 16.87
N GLN A 95 8.10 -6.69 16.71
CA GLN A 95 6.69 -7.03 16.59
C GLN A 95 6.26 -7.40 15.15
N CYS A 96 7.11 -7.17 14.15
CA CYS A 96 6.82 -7.58 12.79
C CYS A 96 7.05 -9.09 12.64
N ALA A 97 5.94 -9.84 12.53
CA ALA A 97 5.92 -11.28 12.32
C ALA A 97 4.87 -11.63 11.26
N GLU A 98 4.86 -12.88 10.82
CA GLU A 98 3.89 -13.37 9.84
C GLU A 98 2.44 -13.18 10.31
N SER A 99 2.15 -13.47 11.57
CA SER A 99 0.83 -13.27 12.18
C SER A 99 0.40 -11.79 12.27
N SER A 100 1.32 -10.86 12.07
CA SER A 100 1.09 -9.41 12.10
C SER A 100 1.51 -8.71 10.80
N ALA A 101 1.57 -9.48 9.70
CA ALA A 101 2.11 -9.08 8.40
C ALA A 101 1.66 -7.69 7.93
N ILE A 102 0.38 -7.36 8.12
CA ILE A 102 -0.24 -6.14 7.59
C ILE A 102 -0.39 -5.03 8.64
N ASP A 103 0.22 -5.18 9.82
CA ASP A 103 0.12 -4.20 10.89
C ASP A 103 1.10 -3.01 10.68
N ARG A 104 1.00 -2.02 11.56
CA ARG A 104 1.89 -0.86 11.55
C ARG A 104 3.36 -1.18 11.81
N HIS A 105 3.65 -2.24 12.58
CA HIS A 105 5.01 -2.62 12.94
C HIS A 105 5.71 -3.23 11.72
N CYS A 106 5.03 -4.08 10.96
CA CYS A 106 5.55 -4.57 9.69
C CYS A 106 5.64 -3.48 8.64
N SER A 107 4.65 -2.59 8.53
CA SER A 107 4.73 -1.45 7.61
C SER A 107 5.97 -0.58 7.86
N ALA A 108 6.26 -0.26 9.13
CA ALA A 108 7.45 0.50 9.52
C ALA A 108 8.77 -0.27 9.31
N ALA A 109 8.78 -1.59 9.55
CA ALA A 109 9.93 -2.44 9.29
C ALA A 109 10.28 -2.47 7.80
N ILE A 110 9.25 -2.55 6.94
CA ILE A 110 9.38 -2.59 5.49
C ILE A 110 9.85 -1.24 4.94
N ASP A 111 9.31 -0.12 5.44
CA ASP A 111 9.82 1.23 5.09
C ASP A 111 11.31 1.31 5.39
N THR A 112 11.70 0.97 6.62
CA THR A 112 13.11 1.01 7.06
C THR A 112 14.00 0.08 6.22
N TRP A 113 13.54 -1.14 5.95
CA TRP A 113 14.25 -2.11 5.11
C TRP A 113 14.58 -1.54 3.72
N CYS A 114 13.59 -0.89 3.09
CA CYS A 114 13.75 -0.27 1.78
C CYS A 114 14.62 0.99 1.85
N THR A 115 14.47 1.84 2.88
CA THR A 115 15.29 3.05 3.02
C THR A 115 16.76 2.74 3.27
N ASP A 116 17.07 1.69 4.03
CA ASP A 116 18.44 1.23 4.28
C ASP A 116 19.13 0.73 2.99
N ARG A 117 18.34 0.42 1.95
CA ARG A 117 18.82 0.01 0.61
C ARG A 117 18.86 1.16 -0.40
N GLY A 118 18.61 2.39 0.05
CA GLY A 118 18.65 3.58 -0.81
C GLY A 118 17.36 3.88 -1.56
N HIS A 119 16.26 3.21 -1.22
CA HIS A 119 14.93 3.59 -1.70
C HIS A 119 14.32 4.70 -0.82
N ALA A 120 13.26 5.36 -1.30
CA ALA A 120 12.63 6.46 -0.57
C ALA A 120 11.56 6.00 0.42
N ALA A 121 10.89 4.90 0.11
CA ALA A 121 9.94 4.22 0.98
C ALA A 121 9.76 2.75 0.56
N GLY A 122 9.07 1.98 1.39
CA GLY A 122 8.64 0.61 1.10
C GLY A 122 7.20 0.35 1.52
N PHE A 123 6.53 -0.58 0.84
CA PHE A 123 5.22 -1.09 1.27
C PHE A 123 5.10 -2.59 1.07
N GLY A 124 4.09 -3.18 1.73
CA GLY A 124 3.78 -4.60 1.71
C GLY A 124 3.41 -5.11 3.10
N PRO A 125 3.35 -6.44 3.29
CA PRO A 125 3.60 -7.47 2.29
C PRO A 125 2.53 -7.46 1.18
N VAL A 126 2.96 -7.53 -0.07
CA VAL A 126 2.06 -7.66 -1.24
C VAL A 126 1.77 -9.12 -1.58
N GLU A 127 2.59 -10.04 -1.08
CA GLU A 127 2.38 -11.48 -1.00
C GLU A 127 3.15 -11.95 0.24
N HIS A 128 2.75 -13.04 0.86
CA HIS A 128 3.55 -13.62 1.94
C HIS A 128 3.40 -15.14 2.03
N SER A 129 4.36 -15.75 2.70
CA SER A 129 4.37 -17.16 3.07
C SER A 129 4.79 -17.27 4.54
N MET A 130 4.75 -18.49 5.11
CA MET A 130 5.02 -18.73 6.54
C MET A 130 6.29 -18.06 7.09
N ASN A 131 7.32 -17.82 6.26
CA ASN A 131 8.58 -17.24 6.71
C ASN A 131 9.10 -16.05 5.90
N GLN A 132 8.40 -15.63 4.83
CA GLN A 132 8.87 -14.57 3.93
C GLN A 132 7.73 -13.63 3.53
N ALA A 133 8.03 -12.34 3.49
CA ALA A 133 7.20 -11.28 2.95
C ALA A 133 7.75 -10.82 1.59
N SER A 134 6.87 -10.69 0.60
CA SER A 134 7.17 -9.96 -0.63
C SER A 134 6.91 -8.48 -0.38
N VAL A 135 7.94 -7.66 -0.49
CA VAL A 135 7.86 -6.21 -0.26
C VAL A 135 8.20 -5.44 -1.54
N VAL A 136 7.73 -4.20 -1.63
CA VAL A 136 7.96 -3.32 -2.78
C VAL A 136 8.69 -2.08 -2.29
N CYS A 137 9.88 -1.84 -2.81
CA CYS A 137 10.68 -0.65 -2.52
C CYS A 137 10.57 0.37 -3.65
N LEU A 138 10.28 1.63 -3.31
CA LEU A 138 9.95 2.71 -4.24
C LEU A 138 11.05 3.79 -4.29
N PRO A 139 11.42 4.35 -5.47
CA PRO A 139 12.45 5.37 -5.57
C PRO A 139 11.88 6.75 -5.21
N ALA A 140 12.76 7.71 -4.92
CA ALA A 140 12.35 9.08 -4.60
C ALA A 140 11.61 9.79 -5.75
N ALA A 141 11.80 9.34 -7.00
CA ALA A 141 11.16 9.92 -8.18
C ALA A 141 9.64 9.73 -8.19
N VAL A 142 9.13 8.68 -7.55
CA VAL A 142 7.74 8.21 -7.74
C VAL A 142 6.82 8.57 -6.59
N LEU A 143 7.38 9.07 -5.50
CA LEU A 143 6.63 9.40 -4.29
C LEU A 143 7.12 10.68 -3.63
N GLU A 144 6.22 11.25 -2.83
CA GLU A 144 6.52 12.24 -1.82
C GLU A 144 6.07 11.70 -0.46
N ARG A 145 6.96 11.73 0.54
CA ARG A 145 6.59 11.44 1.92
C ARG A 145 5.85 12.66 2.48
N ARG A 146 4.61 12.46 2.95
CA ARG A 146 3.80 13.55 3.52
C ARG A 146 3.31 13.20 4.91
N TRP A 147 3.26 14.24 5.75
CA TRP A 147 2.66 14.14 7.08
C TRP A 147 1.23 14.63 7.03
N PHE A 148 0.30 13.80 7.53
CA PHE A 148 -1.07 14.17 7.79
C PHE A 148 -1.35 14.07 9.28
N THR A 149 -1.97 15.10 9.86
CA THR A 149 -2.48 15.04 11.24
C THR A 149 -3.70 14.13 11.30
N TYR A 150 -3.95 13.48 12.43
CA TYR A 150 -5.18 12.69 12.56
C TYR A 150 -6.46 13.56 12.50
N ALA A 151 -6.37 14.86 12.79
CA ALA A 151 -7.47 15.79 12.55
C ALA A 151 -7.78 15.98 11.04
N GLN A 152 -6.76 15.91 10.18
CA GLN A 152 -6.96 15.91 8.73
C GLN A 152 -7.52 14.58 8.25
N LEU A 153 -7.01 13.45 8.77
CA LEU A 153 -7.49 12.12 8.39
C LEU A 153 -8.94 11.86 8.85
N SER A 154 -9.32 12.35 10.02
CA SER A 154 -10.68 12.20 10.54
C SER A 154 -11.73 12.97 9.74
N ALA A 155 -11.32 13.96 8.94
CA ALA A 155 -12.21 14.63 7.99
C ALA A 155 -12.65 13.71 6.84
N TYR A 156 -11.87 12.67 6.55
CA TYR A 156 -12.17 11.66 5.53
C TYR A 156 -12.85 10.43 6.13
N VAL A 157 -12.30 9.88 7.22
CA VAL A 157 -12.87 8.75 7.95
C VAL A 157 -12.88 9.09 9.44
N GLY A 158 -14.06 9.42 9.98
CA GLY A 158 -14.23 10.03 11.30
C GLY A 158 -13.50 9.34 12.46
N ILE A 159 -13.40 8.00 12.43
CA ILE A 159 -12.73 7.25 13.50
C ILE A 159 -11.19 7.25 13.39
N CYS A 160 -10.61 7.65 12.25
CA CYS A 160 -9.16 7.81 12.09
C CYS A 160 -8.69 9.14 12.70
N ASP A 161 -8.87 9.28 14.01
CA ASP A 161 -8.66 10.50 14.79
C ASP A 161 -7.45 10.44 15.73
N GLY A 162 -6.72 9.31 15.72
CA GLY A 162 -5.56 9.07 16.57
C GLY A 162 -5.88 8.75 18.03
N ASN A 163 -7.16 8.76 18.42
CA ASN A 163 -7.64 8.39 19.75
C ASN A 163 -8.41 7.07 19.70
N THR A 164 -9.33 6.95 18.74
CA THR A 164 -10.16 5.77 18.47
C THR A 164 -9.35 4.72 17.73
N ILE A 165 -8.79 5.07 16.56
CA ILE A 165 -7.80 4.25 15.84
C ILE A 165 -6.66 5.12 15.32
N ARG A 166 -5.48 4.52 15.21
CA ARG A 166 -4.24 5.14 14.68
C ARG A 166 -3.75 4.49 13.40
N ASP A 167 -4.12 3.25 13.20
CA ASP A 167 -3.70 2.41 12.10
C ASP A 167 -4.82 1.46 11.68
N GLY A 168 -4.53 0.64 10.67
CA GLY A 168 -5.49 -0.30 10.10
C GLY A 168 -6.28 0.25 8.91
N PRO A 169 -7.26 -0.54 8.42
CA PRO A 169 -7.87 -0.35 7.11
C PRO A 169 -8.48 1.04 6.90
N LEU A 170 -9.22 1.51 7.91
CA LEU A 170 -9.96 2.76 7.85
C LEU A 170 -9.04 3.99 7.86
N CYS A 171 -7.90 3.91 8.55
CA CYS A 171 -6.89 4.95 8.47
C CYS A 171 -6.12 4.94 7.14
N GLN A 172 -5.93 3.78 6.52
CA GLN A 172 -5.34 3.71 5.18
C GLN A 172 -6.27 4.31 4.13
N ILE A 173 -7.58 4.05 4.19
CA ILE A 173 -8.57 4.70 3.32
C ILE A 173 -8.54 6.23 3.50
N ALA A 174 -8.48 6.72 4.75
CA ALA A 174 -8.36 8.15 5.01
C ALA A 174 -7.08 8.75 4.42
N ALA A 175 -5.94 8.06 4.56
CA ALA A 175 -4.66 8.48 4.01
C ALA A 175 -4.65 8.46 2.47
N GLN A 176 -5.29 7.48 1.83
CA GLN A 176 -5.48 7.44 0.38
C GLN A 176 -6.22 8.69 -0.09
N GLN A 177 -7.37 8.98 0.53
CA GLN A 177 -8.19 10.14 0.18
C GLN A 177 -7.45 11.46 0.41
N ALA A 178 -6.63 11.54 1.47
CA ALA A 178 -5.79 12.70 1.73
C ALA A 178 -4.68 12.90 0.68
N CYS A 179 -4.04 11.82 0.21
CA CYS A 179 -3.08 11.89 -0.90
C CYS A 179 -3.78 12.34 -2.21
N ILE A 180 -4.93 11.75 -2.56
CA ILE A 180 -5.71 12.16 -3.74
C ILE A 180 -6.08 13.64 -3.68
N ALA A 181 -6.61 14.10 -2.54
CA ALA A 181 -6.99 15.50 -2.35
C ALA A 181 -5.79 16.46 -2.42
N ALA A 182 -4.57 15.97 -2.16
CA ALA A 182 -3.34 16.71 -2.31
C ALA A 182 -2.76 16.69 -3.74
N GLY A 183 -3.45 16.07 -4.71
CA GLY A 183 -3.05 16.03 -6.12
C GLY A 183 -2.16 14.83 -6.51
N PHE A 184 -2.08 13.81 -5.65
CA PHE A 184 -1.37 12.57 -5.92
C PHE A 184 -2.34 11.51 -6.49
N VAL A 185 -1.82 10.44 -7.10
CA VAL A 185 -2.64 9.32 -7.61
C VAL A 185 -3.22 8.50 -6.47
N GLY A 186 -2.47 8.37 -5.38
CA GLY A 186 -2.85 7.59 -4.21
C GLY A 186 -1.71 7.50 -3.20
N MET A 187 -1.77 6.49 -2.34
CA MET A 187 -0.76 6.20 -1.33
C MET A 187 -0.14 4.81 -1.50
N ALA A 188 1.11 4.67 -1.06
CA ALA A 188 1.83 3.40 -0.93
C ALA A 188 2.12 3.11 0.55
N GLY A 189 1.07 2.89 1.33
CA GLY A 189 1.17 2.47 2.73
C GLY A 189 1.51 3.58 3.74
N PRO A 190 1.15 3.40 5.01
CA PRO A 190 1.63 4.23 6.11
C PRO A 190 3.09 3.89 6.41
N LEU A 191 3.94 4.90 6.58
CA LEU A 191 5.37 4.71 6.81
C LEU A 191 5.74 4.83 8.30
N GLN A 192 5.27 5.89 8.94
CA GLN A 192 5.62 6.21 10.33
C GLN A 192 4.44 6.79 11.10
N PHE A 193 4.29 6.35 12.34
CA PHE A 193 3.22 6.78 13.23
C PHE A 193 3.79 7.62 14.36
N GLN A 194 3.27 8.83 14.53
CA GLN A 194 3.57 9.69 15.67
C GLN A 194 2.30 9.95 16.49
N ALA A 195 2.46 10.56 17.67
CA ALA A 195 1.34 10.77 18.60
C ALA A 195 0.16 11.55 17.99
N ALA A 196 0.43 12.47 17.06
CA ALA A 196 -0.58 13.36 16.47
C ALA A 196 -0.66 13.31 14.93
N ARG A 197 0.20 12.53 14.27
CA ARG A 197 0.30 12.52 12.81
C ARG A 197 0.81 11.18 12.27
N LEU A 198 0.49 10.94 11.00
CA LEU A 198 0.86 9.79 10.20
C LEU A 198 1.69 10.26 9.01
N GLU A 199 2.83 9.62 8.76
CA GLU A 199 3.58 9.79 7.53
C GLU A 199 3.13 8.76 6.50
N VAL A 200 2.91 9.21 5.27
CA VAL A 200 2.39 8.40 4.17
C VAL A 200 3.25 8.64 2.94
N ALA A 201 3.54 7.61 2.16
CA ALA A 201 4.10 7.76 0.82
C ALA A 201 2.98 8.09 -0.17
N CYS A 202 2.82 9.35 -0.57
CA CYS A 202 1.88 9.72 -1.63
C CYS A 202 2.54 9.57 -3.01
N LEU A 203 1.86 8.92 -3.94
CA LEU A 203 2.40 8.53 -5.24
C LEU A 203 2.17 9.60 -6.31
N ARG A 204 3.24 9.98 -7.00
CA ARG A 204 3.17 10.96 -8.09
C ARG A 204 2.45 10.37 -9.31
N PRO A 205 1.75 11.20 -10.09
CA PRO A 205 1.16 10.81 -11.37
C PRO A 205 2.21 10.51 -12.45
#